data_AF-A0A8J7PUT9-F1
#
_entry.id   AF-A0A8J7PUT9-F1
#
_cell.length_a   1.000
_cell.length_b   1.000
_cell.length_c   1.000
_cell.angle_alpha   90.00
_cell.angle_beta   90.00
_cell.angle_gamma   90.00
#
_symmetry.space_group_name_H-M   'P 1'
#
loop_
_entity.id
_entity.type
_entity.pdbx_description
1 polymer ?
#
loop_
_entity_poly.entity_id
_entity_poly.type
_entity_poly.pdbx_seq_one_letter_code
_entity_poly.pdbx_strand_id
1 'polypeptide(L)'
;MKNLTLLPSCTDVIGYVHEHWKTDVFRRLQGERGSYLQQFVDLFAGKPRIFYDMDDPELERNHFTVWMNAIQRRDGYSNPYLEDMYNLHEIVHAIDMKYDSHSTHFDWSVRSLVNELKATIETEVVVYFAIPGLREKTFPFEIWADRFLRNRVLLSAEHRTNQAFFEADPEGFRSALLKKRWDIRHGPSPGDPIEGMIHGYVARNDEWDRIWAECFPEIDGHMEEFEVRCLRNRAGAIRWHADWLLERKGTGTCPYQPQAMEYVRVAADFKRKFASQTVEAAQRPDGGMSTV
;
A
#
# COMPACT_ATOMS: atom_id res chain seq x y z
N MET A 1 -9.93 -12.69 9.04
CA MET A 1 -10.92 -11.64 8.72
C MET A 1 -12.17 -11.84 9.56
N LYS A 2 -12.29 -11.01 10.60
CA LYS A 2 -13.45 -10.88 11.50
C LYS A 2 -13.76 -9.39 11.74
N ASN A 3 -14.86 -9.12 12.45
CA ASN A 3 -15.24 -7.77 12.88
C ASN A 3 -15.25 -6.75 11.73
N LEU A 4 -15.94 -7.09 10.63
CA LEU A 4 -16.05 -6.23 9.47
C LEU A 4 -16.73 -4.91 9.88
N THR A 5 -16.07 -3.81 9.61
CA THR A 5 -16.61 -2.46 9.75
C THR A 5 -16.95 -1.93 8.37
N LEU A 6 -18.24 -1.75 8.12
CA LEU A 6 -18.76 -1.29 6.83
C LEU A 6 -19.03 0.22 6.90
N LEU A 7 -18.33 1.00 6.08
CA LEU A 7 -18.44 2.46 6.06
C LEU A 7 -19.11 2.89 4.74
N PRO A 8 -20.45 3.08 4.72
CA PRO A 8 -21.20 3.33 3.49
C PRO A 8 -21.06 4.76 2.97
N SER A 9 -20.89 5.76 3.84
CA SER A 9 -20.86 7.17 3.44
C SER A 9 -19.44 7.75 3.47
N CYS A 10 -19.22 8.83 2.73
CA CYS A 10 -17.93 9.53 2.74
C CYS A 10 -17.58 10.03 4.14
N THR A 11 -18.56 10.56 4.88
CA THR A 11 -18.38 11.06 6.25
C THR A 11 -17.97 9.96 7.21
N ASP A 12 -18.57 8.77 7.10
CA ASP A 12 -18.19 7.62 7.93
C ASP A 12 -16.74 7.20 7.65
N VAL A 13 -16.34 7.16 6.37
CA VAL A 13 -14.95 6.83 5.99
C VAL A 13 -13.96 7.86 6.54
N ILE A 14 -14.22 9.15 6.34
CA ILE A 14 -13.34 10.24 6.80
C ILE A 14 -13.20 10.20 8.33
N GLY A 15 -14.33 10.08 9.05
CA GLY A 15 -14.34 10.02 10.52
C GLY A 15 -13.58 8.81 11.05
N TYR A 16 -13.84 7.63 10.46
CA TYR A 16 -13.16 6.40 10.84
C TYR A 16 -11.66 6.47 10.62
N VAL A 17 -11.20 6.96 9.46
CA VAL A 17 -9.76 7.12 9.17
C VAL A 17 -9.12 8.10 10.15
N HIS A 18 -9.79 9.21 10.50
CA HIS A 18 -9.29 10.16 11.48
C HIS A 18 -9.06 9.51 12.86
N GLU A 19 -9.99 8.67 13.31
CA GLU A 19 -9.89 7.93 14.57
C GLU A 19 -8.80 6.84 14.53
N HIS A 20 -8.47 6.33 13.34
CA HIS A 20 -7.50 5.25 13.17
C HIS A 20 -6.05 5.70 13.08
N TRP A 21 -5.79 6.97 12.72
CA TRP A 21 -4.46 7.52 12.85
C TRP A 21 -3.98 7.45 14.29
N LYS A 22 -2.74 7.02 14.49
CA LYS A 22 -2.12 6.87 15.80
C LYS A 22 -1.49 8.17 16.27
N THR A 23 -0.93 8.96 15.35
CA THR A 23 -0.20 10.18 15.68
C THR A 23 -1.02 11.45 15.48
N ASP A 24 -0.75 12.46 16.31
CA ASP A 24 -1.38 13.79 16.15
C ASP A 24 -0.99 14.47 14.85
N VAL A 25 0.18 14.14 14.29
CA VAL A 25 0.65 14.71 13.01
C VAL A 25 -0.29 14.29 11.89
N PHE A 26 -0.62 13.00 11.78
CA PHE A 26 -1.51 12.51 10.73
C PHE A 26 -2.95 12.97 10.94
N ARG A 27 -3.46 12.94 12.18
CA ARG A 27 -4.79 13.49 12.52
C ARG A 27 -4.94 14.96 12.13
N ARG A 28 -3.97 15.79 12.55
CA ARG A 28 -3.97 17.22 12.25
C ARG A 28 -3.93 17.47 10.75
N LEU A 29 -3.01 16.82 10.04
CA LEU A 29 -2.88 16.99 8.59
C LEU A 29 -4.17 16.57 7.88
N GLN A 30 -4.82 15.46 8.22
CA GLN A 30 -6.12 15.11 7.63
C GLN A 30 -7.16 16.24 7.83
N GLY A 31 -7.19 16.89 9.00
CA GLY A 31 -8.11 17.99 9.29
C GLY A 31 -7.77 19.32 8.62
N GLU A 32 -6.53 19.51 8.17
CA GLU A 32 -6.06 20.74 7.53
C GLU A 32 -6.47 20.79 6.04
N ARG A 33 -7.23 21.82 5.67
CA ARG A 33 -7.73 21.98 4.30
C ARG A 33 -6.57 22.15 3.31
N GLY A 34 -6.59 21.35 2.24
CA GLY A 34 -5.60 21.33 1.18
C GLY A 34 -4.31 20.60 1.56
N SER A 35 -4.22 20.02 2.75
CA SER A 35 -3.02 19.27 3.16
C SER A 35 -2.81 18.04 2.28
N TYR A 36 -1.59 17.50 2.35
CA TYR A 36 -1.21 16.26 1.70
C TYR A 36 -2.14 15.09 2.09
N LEU A 37 -2.38 14.87 3.37
CA LEU A 37 -3.20 13.74 3.84
C LEU A 37 -4.69 13.94 3.58
N GLN A 38 -5.20 15.17 3.68
CA GLN A 38 -6.62 15.43 3.42
C GLN A 38 -6.98 14.97 2.01
N GLN A 39 -6.16 15.30 1.01
CA GLN A 39 -6.41 14.95 -0.39
C GLN A 39 -6.52 13.43 -0.60
N PHE A 40 -5.63 12.64 0.00
CA PHE A 40 -5.71 11.19 -0.07
C PHE A 40 -6.96 10.65 0.64
N VAL A 41 -7.28 11.15 1.83
CA VAL A 41 -8.46 10.67 2.58
C VAL A 41 -9.76 11.03 1.85
N ASP A 42 -9.86 12.21 1.24
CA ASP A 42 -11.03 12.61 0.45
C ASP A 42 -11.22 11.72 -0.78
N LEU A 43 -10.13 11.43 -1.51
CA LEU A 43 -10.16 10.49 -2.64
C LEU A 43 -10.54 9.07 -2.18
N PHE A 44 -9.99 8.63 -1.06
CA PHE A 44 -10.29 7.32 -0.48
C PHE A 44 -11.77 7.19 -0.09
N ALA A 45 -12.34 8.23 0.51
CA ALA A 45 -13.75 8.29 0.90
C ALA A 45 -14.73 8.33 -0.29
N GLY A 46 -14.23 8.55 -1.51
CA GLY A 46 -15.01 8.51 -2.75
C GLY A 46 -15.80 7.20 -2.95
N LYS A 47 -15.37 6.10 -2.33
CA LYS A 47 -16.06 4.79 -2.34
C LYS A 47 -16.39 4.32 -0.92
N PRO A 48 -17.44 3.49 -0.72
CA PRO A 48 -17.66 2.80 0.54
C PRO A 48 -16.47 1.89 0.87
N ARG A 49 -16.05 1.82 2.13
CA ARG A 49 -14.84 1.06 2.54
C ARG A 49 -15.15 0.03 3.61
N ILE A 50 -14.50 -1.12 3.51
CA ILE A 50 -14.57 -2.18 4.52
C ILE A 50 -13.23 -2.24 5.26
N PHE A 51 -13.28 -2.17 6.58
CA PHE A 51 -12.15 -2.49 7.45
C PHE A 51 -12.42 -3.79 8.20
N TYR A 52 -11.38 -4.53 8.58
CA TYR A 52 -11.55 -5.77 9.33
C TYR A 52 -10.36 -6.09 10.24
N ASP A 53 -10.59 -6.94 11.24
CA ASP A 53 -9.54 -7.53 12.09
C ASP A 53 -9.05 -8.86 11.53
N MET A 54 -7.75 -9.09 11.59
CA MET A 54 -7.18 -10.37 11.17
C MET A 54 -7.58 -11.50 12.14
N ASP A 55 -7.91 -12.66 11.59
CA ASP A 55 -8.11 -13.89 12.37
C ASP A 55 -6.78 -14.63 12.56
N ASP A 56 -6.00 -14.72 11.48
CA ASP A 56 -4.66 -15.28 11.42
C ASP A 56 -3.69 -14.21 10.89
N PRO A 57 -3.04 -13.44 11.78
CA PRO A 57 -2.10 -12.42 11.37
C PRO A 57 -0.87 -12.94 10.60
N GLU A 58 -0.46 -14.19 10.77
CA GLU A 58 0.69 -14.72 10.02
C GLU A 58 0.36 -14.89 8.55
N LEU A 59 -0.84 -15.41 8.29
CA LEU A 59 -1.37 -15.57 6.94
C LEU A 59 -1.77 -14.21 6.33
N GLU A 60 -2.61 -13.47 7.06
CA GLU A 60 -3.33 -12.32 6.51
C GLU A 60 -2.42 -11.12 6.25
N ARG A 61 -1.33 -10.91 7.01
CA ARG A 61 -0.40 -9.79 6.80
C ARG A 61 0.29 -9.77 5.42
N ASN A 62 0.30 -10.87 4.68
CA ASN A 62 0.83 -10.88 3.31
C ASN A 62 -0.29 -10.96 2.27
N HIS A 63 -1.53 -11.04 2.71
CA HIS A 63 -2.68 -11.07 1.83
C HIS A 63 -3.10 -9.65 1.46
N PHE A 64 -2.96 -9.32 0.18
CA PHE A 64 -3.30 -8.00 -0.36
C PHE A 64 -4.82 -7.82 -0.57
N THR A 65 -5.60 -7.82 0.51
CA THR A 65 -7.07 -7.72 0.47
C THR A 65 -7.60 -6.34 0.10
N VAL A 66 -6.75 -5.30 0.15
CA VAL A 66 -7.12 -3.96 -0.32
C VAL A 66 -7.53 -3.96 -1.79
N TRP A 67 -7.01 -4.90 -2.58
CA TRP A 67 -7.44 -5.15 -3.95
C TRP A 67 -8.90 -5.56 -4.07
N MET A 68 -9.48 -6.13 -3.02
CA MET A 68 -10.90 -6.43 -2.91
C MET A 68 -11.62 -5.44 -1.99
N ASN A 69 -11.15 -4.19 -1.88
CA ASN A 69 -11.74 -3.15 -1.01
C ASN A 69 -11.96 -3.55 0.47
N ALA A 70 -11.12 -4.49 0.96
CA ALA A 70 -11.10 -4.92 2.35
C ALA A 70 -9.75 -4.56 2.97
N ILE A 71 -9.75 -3.51 3.80
CA ILE A 71 -8.56 -2.95 4.41
C ILE A 71 -8.31 -3.62 5.77
N GLN A 72 -7.11 -4.17 5.94
CA GLN A 72 -6.69 -4.78 7.19
C GLN A 72 -6.46 -3.72 8.25
N ARG A 73 -7.05 -3.90 9.43
CA ARG A 73 -6.56 -3.21 10.62
C ARG A 73 -5.27 -3.89 11.08
N ARG A 74 -4.19 -3.14 11.06
CA ARG A 74 -2.91 -3.57 11.64
C ARG A 74 -2.59 -2.71 12.83
N ASP A 75 -3.08 -3.15 13.98
CA ASP A 75 -2.64 -2.58 15.26
C ASP A 75 -1.36 -3.30 15.72
N GLY A 76 -0.49 -2.56 16.42
CA GLY A 76 0.60 -3.15 17.20
C GLY A 76 2.00 -2.90 16.65
N TYR A 77 2.19 -1.85 15.84
CA TYR A 77 3.55 -1.40 15.55
C TYR A 77 4.17 -0.78 16.78
N SER A 78 5.46 -1.05 16.99
CA SER A 78 6.24 -0.40 18.06
C SER A 78 6.43 1.10 17.82
N ASN A 79 6.35 1.53 16.56
CA ASN A 79 6.41 2.92 16.16
C ASN A 79 5.07 3.37 15.53
N PRO A 80 4.31 4.27 16.18
CA PRO A 80 3.01 4.71 15.68
C PRO A 80 3.11 5.48 14.35
N TYR A 81 4.25 6.10 14.03
CA TYR A 81 4.44 6.75 12.72
C TYR A 81 4.55 5.74 11.59
N LEU A 82 5.15 4.57 11.84
CA LEU A 82 5.21 3.50 10.84
C LEU A 82 3.83 2.87 10.62
N GLU A 83 3.01 2.78 11.67
CA GLU A 83 1.62 2.34 11.54
C GLU A 83 0.78 3.30 10.69
N ASP A 84 0.92 4.60 10.94
CA ASP A 84 0.26 5.64 10.14
C ASP A 84 0.72 5.60 8.67
N MET A 85 2.02 5.40 8.42
CA MET A 85 2.54 5.24 7.06
C MET A 85 2.01 3.99 6.38
N TYR A 86 1.89 2.87 7.09
CA TYR A 86 1.27 1.65 6.57
C TYR A 86 -0.20 1.88 6.19
N ASN A 87 -0.97 2.52 7.08
CA ASN A 87 -2.37 2.86 6.80
C ASN A 87 -2.50 3.79 5.58
N LEU A 88 -1.59 4.76 5.42
CA LEU A 88 -1.53 5.59 4.22
C LEU A 88 -1.22 4.76 2.96
N HIS A 89 -0.31 3.78 3.05
CA HIS A 89 0.04 2.89 1.94
C HIS A 89 -1.18 2.12 1.41
N GLU A 90 -1.96 1.53 2.30
CA GLU A 90 -3.22 0.85 1.96
C GLU A 90 -4.24 1.83 1.35
N ILE A 91 -4.34 3.04 1.88
CA ILE A 91 -5.20 4.10 1.32
C ILE A 91 -4.79 4.44 -0.12
N VAL A 92 -3.49 4.61 -0.39
CA VAL A 92 -2.99 4.95 -1.74
C VAL A 92 -3.30 3.82 -2.73
N HIS A 93 -3.09 2.55 -2.34
CA HIS A 93 -3.50 1.41 -3.16
C HIS A 93 -4.99 1.48 -3.51
N ALA A 94 -5.84 1.62 -2.49
CA ALA A 94 -7.29 1.61 -2.62
C ALA A 94 -7.88 2.77 -3.45
N ILE A 95 -7.12 3.86 -3.63
CA ILE A 95 -7.50 5.00 -4.48
C ILE A 95 -7.18 4.69 -5.94
N ASP A 96 -5.98 4.20 -6.24
CA ASP A 96 -5.50 4.03 -7.61
C ASP A 96 -5.86 2.66 -8.23
N MET A 97 -6.48 1.77 -7.45
CA MET A 97 -7.04 0.52 -7.96
C MET A 97 -8.20 0.79 -8.92
N LYS A 98 -8.01 0.30 -10.14
CA LYS A 98 -9.02 0.26 -11.21
C LYS A 98 -9.31 -1.19 -11.53
N TYR A 99 -10.56 -1.47 -11.86
CA TYR A 99 -11.04 -2.80 -12.19
C TYR A 99 -11.59 -2.78 -13.61
N ASP A 100 -11.33 -3.85 -14.35
CA ASP A 100 -11.79 -4.02 -15.72
C ASP A 100 -11.95 -5.51 -15.99
N SER A 101 -13.20 -5.95 -16.10
CA SER A 101 -13.55 -7.36 -16.29
C SER A 101 -13.17 -7.91 -17.66
N HIS A 102 -12.73 -7.05 -18.58
CA HIS A 102 -12.27 -7.39 -19.92
C HIS A 102 -10.74 -7.40 -20.06
N SER A 103 -10.01 -7.03 -19.00
CA SER A 103 -8.55 -7.03 -19.01
C SER A 103 -7.98 -8.43 -19.26
N THR A 104 -6.93 -8.51 -20.07
CA THR A 104 -6.12 -9.73 -20.12
C THR A 104 -5.30 -9.87 -18.84
N HIS A 105 -4.74 -11.06 -18.60
CA HIS A 105 -3.78 -11.25 -17.50
C HIS A 105 -2.63 -10.24 -17.59
N PHE A 106 -2.10 -9.99 -18.79
CA PHE A 106 -1.04 -8.99 -19.01
C PHE A 106 -1.49 -7.57 -18.61
N ASP A 107 -2.68 -7.14 -19.00
CA ASP A 107 -3.20 -5.81 -18.65
C ASP A 107 -3.36 -5.66 -17.13
N TRP A 108 -3.86 -6.72 -16.49
CA TRP A 108 -3.98 -6.80 -15.03
C TRP A 108 -2.61 -6.75 -14.34
N SER A 109 -1.63 -7.52 -14.80
CA SER A 109 -0.26 -7.54 -14.27
C SER A 109 0.39 -6.16 -14.34
N VAL A 110 0.26 -5.48 -15.49
CA VAL A 110 0.79 -4.13 -15.68
C VAL A 110 0.10 -3.14 -14.74
N ARG A 111 -1.23 -3.22 -14.61
CA ARG A 111 -2.00 -2.35 -13.72
C ARG A 111 -1.62 -2.55 -12.25
N SER A 112 -1.51 -3.80 -11.80
CA SER A 112 -1.09 -4.16 -10.44
C SER A 112 0.32 -3.66 -10.15
N LEU A 113 1.26 -3.82 -11.09
CA LEU A 113 2.61 -3.27 -10.97
C LEU A 113 2.62 -1.74 -10.87
N VAL A 114 1.84 -1.04 -11.69
CA VAL A 114 1.77 0.43 -11.65
C VAL A 114 1.18 0.91 -10.33
N ASN A 115 0.14 0.22 -9.82
CA ASN A 115 -0.46 0.53 -8.53
C ASN A 115 0.56 0.36 -7.38
N GLU A 116 1.30 -0.75 -7.37
CA GLU A 116 2.38 -1.02 -6.41
C GLU A 116 3.47 0.06 -6.44
N LEU A 117 3.96 0.40 -7.64
CA LEU A 117 5.01 1.40 -7.81
C LEU A 117 4.57 2.79 -7.32
N LYS A 118 3.33 3.18 -7.58
CA LYS A 118 2.78 4.45 -7.10
C LYS A 118 2.63 4.46 -5.58
N ALA A 119 2.03 3.42 -4.99
CA ALA A 119 1.85 3.33 -3.55
C ALA A 119 3.20 3.37 -2.81
N THR A 120 4.16 2.58 -3.29
CA THR A 120 5.55 2.60 -2.83
C THR A 120 6.15 4.00 -2.90
N ILE A 121 6.16 4.66 -4.06
CA ILE A 121 6.83 5.97 -4.19
C ILE A 121 6.17 7.03 -3.32
N GLU A 122 4.84 7.04 -3.31
CA GLU A 122 4.06 8.03 -2.58
C GLU A 122 4.34 7.92 -1.08
N THR A 123 4.35 6.70 -0.55
CA THR A 123 4.41 6.46 0.90
C THR A 123 5.80 6.13 1.43
N GLU A 124 6.76 5.78 0.59
CA GLU A 124 8.14 5.49 1.02
C GLU A 124 9.09 6.64 0.72
N VAL A 125 8.74 7.57 -0.19
CA VAL A 125 9.60 8.72 -0.53
C VAL A 125 8.85 10.04 -0.45
N VAL A 126 7.78 10.22 -1.24
CA VAL A 126 7.10 11.53 -1.40
C VAL A 126 6.56 12.04 -0.07
N VAL A 127 6.02 11.16 0.78
CA VAL A 127 5.51 11.51 2.11
C VAL A 127 6.53 12.28 2.97
N TYR A 128 7.83 11.99 2.83
CA TYR A 128 8.88 12.66 3.60
C TYR A 128 9.17 14.09 3.11
N PHE A 129 8.90 14.38 1.83
CA PHE A 129 8.94 15.73 1.28
C PHE A 129 7.67 16.51 1.62
N ALA A 130 6.54 15.82 1.70
CA ALA A 130 5.24 16.40 2.01
C ALA A 130 5.02 16.68 3.50
N ILE A 131 5.65 15.90 4.40
CA ILE A 131 5.49 16.01 5.85
C ILE A 131 6.86 16.26 6.50
N PRO A 132 7.24 17.55 6.71
CA PRO A 132 8.50 17.90 7.36
C PRO A 132 8.63 17.27 8.75
N GLY A 133 9.82 16.72 9.05
CA GLY A 133 10.11 16.09 10.33
C GLY A 133 9.63 14.65 10.48
N LEU A 134 8.94 14.08 9.48
CA LEU A 134 8.48 12.69 9.53
C LEU A 134 9.65 11.71 9.48
N ARG A 135 10.69 12.00 8.70
CA ARG A 135 11.83 11.09 8.49
C ARG A 135 12.54 10.74 9.79
N GLU A 136 12.70 11.70 10.69
CA GLU A 136 13.37 11.55 11.98
C GLU A 136 12.56 10.68 12.96
N LYS A 137 11.28 10.44 12.67
CA LYS A 137 10.33 9.74 13.53
C LYS A 137 10.05 8.31 13.09
N THR A 138 10.56 7.86 11.95
CA THR A 138 10.20 6.56 11.34
C THR A 138 11.27 5.49 11.56
N PHE A 139 12.34 5.50 10.76
CA PHE A 139 13.39 4.47 10.78
C PHE A 139 14.70 4.98 11.40
N PRO A 140 15.36 4.20 12.26
CA PRO A 140 16.64 4.61 12.88
C PRO A 140 17.86 4.42 11.96
N PHE A 141 17.68 3.81 10.79
CA PHE A 141 18.73 3.52 9.81
C PHE A 141 18.43 4.23 8.48
N GLU A 142 19.41 4.23 7.58
CA GLU A 142 19.27 4.82 6.24
C GLU A 142 18.31 4.02 5.36
N ILE A 143 17.39 4.72 4.68
CA ILE A 143 16.42 4.16 3.73
C ILE A 143 16.62 4.75 2.33
N TRP A 144 15.97 4.17 1.33
CA TRP A 144 16.12 4.61 -0.06
C TRP A 144 15.81 6.11 -0.25
N ALA A 145 14.78 6.63 0.44
CA ALA A 145 14.39 8.05 0.41
C ALA A 145 15.52 9.02 0.81
N ASP A 146 16.44 8.62 1.70
CA ASP A 146 17.51 9.48 2.21
C ASP A 146 18.49 9.94 1.12
N ARG A 147 18.53 9.25 -0.01
CA ARG A 147 19.34 9.64 -1.17
C ARG A 147 18.81 10.93 -1.79
N PHE A 148 17.49 11.03 -1.85
CA PHE A 148 16.79 12.17 -2.43
C PHE A 148 16.65 13.30 -1.41
N LEU A 149 16.27 12.99 -0.17
CA LEU A 149 16.15 13.99 0.91
C LEU A 149 17.47 14.73 1.16
N ARG A 150 18.61 14.02 1.07
CA ARG A 150 19.95 14.60 1.23
C ARG A 150 20.57 15.13 -0.07
N ASN A 151 19.80 15.17 -1.18
CA ASN A 151 20.26 15.61 -2.50
C ASN A 151 21.51 14.87 -3.03
N ARG A 152 21.79 13.64 -2.55
CA ARG A 152 22.89 12.80 -3.09
C ARG A 152 22.59 12.34 -4.51
N VAL A 153 21.30 12.17 -4.82
CA VAL A 153 20.79 11.93 -6.17
C VAL A 153 19.80 13.05 -6.48
N LEU A 154 20.12 13.92 -7.41
CA LEU A 154 19.19 14.92 -7.92
C LEU A 154 18.28 14.30 -8.98
N LEU A 155 16.99 14.56 -8.88
CA LEU A 155 15.98 14.08 -9.83
C LEU A 155 15.75 15.03 -11.01
N SER A 156 16.23 16.27 -10.90
CA SER A 156 16.17 17.28 -11.96
C SER A 156 17.51 18.01 -12.05
N ALA A 157 17.94 18.32 -13.27
CA ALA A 157 19.12 19.16 -13.53
C ALA A 157 18.82 20.66 -13.37
N GLU A 158 17.54 21.04 -13.38
CA GLU A 158 17.09 22.44 -13.36
C GLU A 158 16.94 22.97 -11.93
N HIS A 159 16.76 22.08 -10.96
CA HIS A 159 16.49 22.42 -9.57
C HIS A 159 17.72 22.13 -8.70
N ARG A 160 18.05 23.08 -7.81
CA ARG A 160 19.21 22.96 -6.91
C ARG A 160 19.04 21.87 -5.86
N THR A 161 17.80 21.55 -5.49
CA THR A 161 17.44 20.53 -4.51
C THR A 161 16.20 19.77 -4.96
N ASN A 162 16.04 18.55 -4.47
CA ASN A 162 14.86 17.74 -4.69
C ASN A 162 13.62 18.33 -4.02
N GLN A 163 13.77 19.02 -2.89
CA GLN A 163 12.67 19.77 -2.26
C GLN A 163 12.15 20.88 -3.18
N ALA A 164 13.06 21.67 -3.77
CA ALA A 164 12.67 22.72 -4.72
C ALA A 164 12.00 22.15 -5.98
N PHE A 165 12.43 20.97 -6.44
CA PHE A 165 11.76 20.28 -7.55
C PHE A 165 10.36 19.80 -7.16
N PHE A 166 10.21 19.16 -6.00
CA PHE A 166 8.91 18.70 -5.50
C PHE A 166 7.91 19.85 -5.36
N GLU A 167 8.34 21.01 -4.84
CA GLU A 167 7.47 22.19 -4.67
C GLU A 167 7.08 22.84 -6.01
N ALA A 168 7.99 22.86 -6.99
CA ALA A 168 7.75 23.50 -8.28
C ALA A 168 6.95 22.62 -9.25
N ASP A 169 7.22 21.30 -9.26
CA ASP A 169 6.58 20.32 -10.14
C ASP A 169 6.44 18.94 -9.44
N PRO A 170 5.41 18.78 -8.60
CA PRO A 170 5.16 17.52 -7.88
C PRO A 170 4.98 16.30 -8.81
N GLU A 171 4.38 16.49 -9.99
CA GLU A 171 4.11 15.39 -10.93
C GLU A 171 5.37 14.96 -11.68
N GLY A 172 6.19 15.92 -12.13
CA GLY A 172 7.52 15.63 -12.67
C GLY A 172 8.41 14.96 -11.65
N PHE A 173 8.35 15.38 -10.39
CA PHE A 173 9.07 14.76 -9.28
C PHE A 173 8.70 13.28 -9.11
N ARG A 174 7.39 12.96 -9.05
CA ARG A 174 6.89 11.57 -8.99
C ARG A 174 7.30 10.75 -10.20
N SER A 175 7.22 11.34 -11.39
CA SER A 175 7.63 10.69 -12.64
C SER A 175 9.13 10.34 -12.65
N ALA A 176 9.98 11.23 -12.11
CA ALA A 176 11.41 10.96 -11.97
C ALA A 176 11.70 9.83 -10.96
N LEU A 177 10.97 9.78 -9.84
CA LEU A 177 11.05 8.67 -8.89
C LEU A 177 10.57 7.34 -9.48
N LEU A 178 9.48 7.36 -10.25
CA LEU A 178 8.96 6.18 -10.97
C LEU A 178 10.02 5.61 -11.89
N LYS A 179 10.70 6.48 -12.66
CA LYS A 179 11.81 6.06 -13.49
C LYS A 179 12.94 5.43 -12.67
N LYS A 180 13.31 6.01 -11.53
CA LYS A 180 14.35 5.42 -10.65
C LYS A 180 13.95 4.04 -10.12
N ARG A 181 12.68 3.83 -9.71
CA ARG A 181 12.19 2.50 -9.32
C ARG A 181 12.22 1.52 -10.47
N TRP A 182 11.84 1.98 -11.66
CA TRP A 182 11.86 1.17 -12.87
C TRP A 182 13.27 0.73 -13.25
N ASP A 183 14.27 1.60 -13.11
CA ASP A 183 15.67 1.27 -13.37
C ASP A 183 16.15 0.15 -12.43
N ILE A 184 15.85 0.24 -11.12
CA ILE A 184 16.22 -0.79 -10.12
C ILE A 184 15.60 -2.15 -10.46
N ARG A 185 14.39 -2.17 -11.04
CA ARG A 185 13.75 -3.40 -11.50
C ARG A 185 14.59 -4.12 -12.57
N HIS A 186 15.26 -3.38 -13.44
CA HIS A 186 16.12 -3.95 -14.49
C HIS A 186 17.51 -4.31 -13.98
N GLY A 187 17.94 -3.71 -12.88
CA GLY A 187 19.14 -4.10 -12.15
C GLY A 187 19.46 -3.09 -11.06
N PRO A 188 19.76 -3.55 -9.83
CA PRO A 188 20.19 -2.66 -8.76
C PRO A 188 21.60 -2.14 -9.04
N SER A 189 21.94 -0.97 -8.49
CA SER A 189 23.31 -0.45 -8.55
C SER A 189 24.30 -1.45 -7.93
N PRO A 190 25.47 -1.70 -8.56
CA PRO A 190 26.45 -2.65 -8.03
C PRO A 190 26.88 -2.30 -6.60
N GLY A 191 26.77 -3.27 -5.68
CA GLY A 191 27.14 -3.11 -4.28
C GLY A 191 26.14 -2.32 -3.44
N ASP A 192 24.97 -1.98 -3.96
CA ASP A 192 23.93 -1.27 -3.25
C ASP A 192 22.95 -2.23 -2.55
N PRO A 193 23.01 -2.39 -1.21
CA PRO A 193 22.16 -3.34 -0.52
C PRO A 193 20.68 -2.94 -0.49
N ILE A 194 20.38 -1.64 -0.49
CA ILE A 194 18.98 -1.16 -0.47
C ILE A 194 18.35 -1.43 -1.83
N GLU A 195 19.03 -1.08 -2.93
CA GLU A 195 18.52 -1.41 -4.27
C GLU A 195 18.49 -2.91 -4.52
N GLY A 196 19.46 -3.67 -4.00
CA GLY A 196 19.45 -5.13 -4.05
C GLY A 196 18.21 -5.75 -3.37
N MET A 197 17.81 -5.22 -2.21
CA MET A 197 16.59 -5.62 -1.52
C MET A 197 15.34 -5.24 -2.34
N ILE A 198 15.27 -4.02 -2.86
CA ILE A 198 14.20 -3.53 -3.76
C ILE A 198 14.04 -4.46 -4.97
N HIS A 199 15.15 -4.78 -5.63
CA HIS A 199 15.17 -5.67 -6.77
C HIS A 199 14.68 -7.07 -6.41
N GLY A 200 15.01 -7.56 -5.20
CA GLY A 200 14.48 -8.82 -4.69
C GLY A 200 12.95 -8.84 -4.61
N TYR A 201 12.31 -7.73 -4.26
CA TYR A 201 10.84 -7.64 -4.21
C TYR A 201 10.18 -7.78 -5.58
N VAL A 202 10.89 -7.47 -6.67
CA VAL A 202 10.39 -7.70 -8.04
C VAL A 202 10.03 -9.17 -8.25
N ALA A 203 10.95 -10.08 -7.91
CA ALA A 203 10.69 -11.51 -8.03
C ALA A 203 9.53 -11.97 -7.13
N ARG A 204 9.37 -11.35 -5.96
CA ARG A 204 8.24 -11.63 -5.07
C ARG A 204 6.91 -11.17 -5.66
N ASN A 205 6.91 -10.04 -6.36
CA ASN A 205 5.72 -9.50 -7.03
C ASN A 205 5.36 -10.31 -8.27
N ASP A 206 6.35 -10.84 -9.00
CA ASP A 206 6.11 -11.77 -10.11
C ASP A 206 5.46 -13.09 -9.62
N GLU A 207 5.88 -13.61 -8.46
CA GLU A 207 5.19 -14.76 -7.84
C GLU A 207 3.78 -14.41 -7.35
N TRP A 208 3.58 -13.22 -6.80
CA TRP A 208 2.23 -12.75 -6.44
C TRP A 208 1.33 -12.74 -7.68
N ASP A 209 1.80 -12.13 -8.76
CA ASP A 209 1.09 -12.07 -10.04
C ASP A 209 0.66 -13.47 -10.53
N ARG A 210 1.61 -14.42 -10.53
CA ARG A 210 1.35 -15.81 -10.92
C ARG A 210 0.29 -16.49 -10.04
N ILE A 211 0.38 -16.33 -8.71
CA ILE A 211 -0.53 -16.98 -7.76
C ILE A 211 -1.97 -16.46 -7.91
N TRP A 212 -2.11 -15.16 -8.19
CA TRP A 212 -3.41 -14.48 -8.26
C TRP A 212 -4.00 -14.44 -9.67
N ALA A 213 -3.26 -14.86 -10.70
CA ALA A 213 -3.66 -14.85 -12.10
C ALA A 213 -4.98 -15.60 -12.39
N GLU A 214 -5.28 -16.67 -11.66
CA GLU A 214 -6.54 -17.41 -11.86
C GLU A 214 -7.75 -16.75 -11.18
N CYS A 215 -7.51 -15.91 -10.17
CA CYS A 215 -8.56 -15.29 -9.37
C CYS A 215 -8.95 -13.89 -9.86
N PHE A 216 -8.05 -13.19 -10.57
CA PHE A 216 -8.28 -11.82 -10.97
C PHE A 216 -9.55 -11.58 -11.81
N PRO A 217 -9.97 -12.46 -12.74
CA PRO A 217 -11.15 -12.17 -13.57
C PRO A 217 -12.43 -12.09 -12.73
N GLU A 218 -12.52 -12.94 -11.72
CA GLU A 218 -13.66 -12.93 -10.80
C GLU A 218 -13.63 -11.69 -9.90
N ILE A 219 -12.45 -11.37 -9.35
CA ILE A 219 -12.26 -10.20 -8.48
C ILE A 219 -12.58 -8.91 -9.24
N ASP A 220 -11.99 -8.72 -10.42
CA ASP A 220 -12.21 -7.53 -11.25
C ASP A 220 -13.68 -7.41 -11.65
N GLY A 221 -14.32 -8.51 -12.08
CA GLY A 221 -15.75 -8.52 -12.40
C GLY A 221 -16.64 -8.12 -11.21
N HIS A 222 -16.36 -8.67 -10.04
CA HIS A 222 -17.09 -8.32 -8.82
C HIS A 222 -16.88 -6.85 -8.43
N MET A 223 -15.64 -6.36 -8.51
CA MET A 223 -15.29 -5.00 -8.11
C MET A 223 -15.80 -3.94 -9.10
N GLU A 224 -15.83 -4.25 -10.40
CA GLU A 224 -16.48 -3.40 -11.40
C GLU A 224 -18.00 -3.29 -11.12
N GLU A 225 -18.66 -4.40 -10.83
CA GLU A 225 -20.08 -4.37 -10.44
C GLU A 225 -20.29 -3.62 -9.11
N PHE A 226 -19.39 -3.78 -8.14
CA PHE A 226 -19.41 -3.03 -6.88
C PHE A 226 -19.40 -1.52 -7.14
N GLU A 227 -18.53 -1.04 -8.04
CA GLU A 227 -18.45 0.39 -8.39
C GLU A 227 -19.75 0.89 -9.01
N VAL A 228 -20.34 0.14 -9.94
CA VAL A 228 -21.64 0.48 -10.56
C VAL A 228 -22.75 0.54 -9.51
N ARG A 229 -22.77 -0.41 -8.57
CA ARG A 229 -23.75 -0.45 -7.46
C ARG A 229 -23.58 0.73 -6.51
N CYS A 230 -22.35 1.16 -6.25
CA CYS A 230 -22.05 2.32 -5.39
C CYS A 230 -22.67 3.62 -5.91
N LEU A 231 -22.78 3.79 -7.24
CA LEU A 231 -23.42 4.97 -7.84
C LEU A 231 -24.91 5.08 -7.52
N ARG A 232 -25.58 3.95 -7.21
CA ARG A 232 -27.02 3.90 -6.96
C ARG A 232 -27.36 3.79 -5.49
N ASN A 233 -26.66 2.93 -4.76
CA ASN A 233 -26.92 2.65 -3.35
C ASN A 233 -25.65 2.13 -2.67
N ARG A 234 -24.87 3.07 -2.13
CA ARG A 234 -23.62 2.79 -1.40
C ARG A 234 -23.79 1.79 -0.24
N ALA A 235 -24.83 1.96 0.57
CA ALA A 235 -25.08 1.11 1.73
C ALA A 235 -25.51 -0.31 1.32
N GLY A 236 -26.27 -0.45 0.23
CA GLY A 236 -26.59 -1.75 -0.35
C GLY A 236 -25.37 -2.43 -0.97
N ALA A 237 -24.57 -1.68 -1.73
CA ALA A 237 -23.38 -2.17 -2.41
C ALA A 237 -22.35 -2.74 -1.42
N ILE A 238 -22.06 -2.03 -0.32
CA ILE A 238 -21.07 -2.48 0.66
C ILE A 238 -21.52 -3.73 1.43
N ARG A 239 -22.82 -3.89 1.70
CA ARG A 239 -23.34 -5.12 2.32
C ARG A 239 -23.22 -6.31 1.36
N TRP A 240 -23.65 -6.13 0.11
CA TRP A 240 -23.51 -7.16 -0.93
C TRP A 240 -22.04 -7.58 -1.13
N HIS A 241 -21.13 -6.63 -1.14
CA HIS A 241 -19.70 -6.91 -1.25
C HIS A 241 -19.14 -7.61 0.00
N ALA A 242 -19.57 -7.21 1.20
CA ALA A 242 -19.21 -7.91 2.44
C ALA A 242 -19.68 -9.38 2.44
N ASP A 243 -20.91 -9.64 1.97
CA ASP A 243 -21.43 -11.00 1.84
C ASP A 243 -20.58 -11.84 0.89
N TRP A 244 -20.16 -11.28 -0.25
CA TRP A 244 -19.25 -11.94 -1.20
C TRP A 244 -17.86 -12.23 -0.59
N LEU A 245 -17.28 -11.28 0.15
CA LEU A 245 -16.02 -11.52 0.86
C LEU A 245 -16.14 -12.66 1.87
N LEU A 246 -17.24 -12.73 2.62
CA LEU A 246 -17.50 -13.80 3.59
C LEU A 246 -17.75 -15.15 2.91
N GLU A 247 -18.42 -15.17 1.75
CA GLU A 247 -18.57 -16.36 0.93
C GLU A 247 -17.21 -16.88 0.46
N ARG A 248 -16.35 -16.00 -0.07
CA ARG A 248 -15.00 -16.35 -0.53
C ARG A 248 -14.04 -16.73 0.59
N LYS A 249 -14.28 -16.21 1.80
CA LYS A 249 -13.61 -16.67 3.02
C LYS A 249 -14.01 -18.09 3.38
N GLY A 250 -15.28 -18.44 3.22
CA GLY A 250 -15.81 -19.75 3.60
C GLY A 250 -15.50 -20.09 5.06
N THR A 251 -15.00 -21.31 5.29
CA THR A 251 -14.53 -21.75 6.62
C THR A 251 -13.10 -21.28 6.95
N GLY A 252 -12.46 -20.56 6.04
CA GLY A 252 -11.12 -20.03 6.22
C GLY A 252 -11.06 -18.78 7.10
N THR A 253 -9.85 -18.24 7.23
CA THR A 253 -9.59 -16.99 7.93
C THR A 253 -9.67 -15.80 6.98
N CYS A 254 -9.36 -15.95 5.69
CA CYS A 254 -9.47 -14.88 4.69
C CYS A 254 -10.06 -15.36 3.36
N PRO A 255 -10.58 -14.44 2.52
CA PRO A 255 -10.93 -14.75 1.14
C PRO A 255 -9.74 -15.38 0.40
N TYR A 256 -10.01 -16.31 -0.52
CA TYR A 256 -8.96 -16.92 -1.36
C TYR A 256 -7.79 -17.48 -0.52
N GLN A 257 -8.10 -18.14 0.60
CA GLN A 257 -7.11 -18.69 1.52
C GLN A 257 -6.04 -19.57 0.85
N PRO A 258 -6.35 -20.45 -0.13
CA PRO A 258 -5.31 -21.22 -0.81
C PRO A 258 -4.21 -20.35 -1.45
N GLN A 259 -4.60 -19.27 -2.14
CA GLN A 259 -3.68 -18.30 -2.75
C GLN A 259 -2.87 -17.55 -1.70
N ALA A 260 -3.53 -17.09 -0.62
CA ALA A 260 -2.86 -16.45 0.50
C ALA A 260 -1.80 -17.37 1.15
N MET A 261 -2.13 -18.66 1.33
CA MET A 261 -1.20 -19.64 1.90
C MET A 261 0.01 -19.92 0.99
N GLU A 262 -0.20 -19.96 -0.32
CA GLU A 262 0.90 -20.11 -1.29
C GLU A 262 1.83 -18.90 -1.22
N TYR A 263 1.26 -17.68 -1.22
CA TYR A 263 2.06 -16.46 -1.19
C TYR A 263 2.84 -16.26 0.10
N VAL A 264 2.28 -16.66 1.25
CA VAL A 264 3.01 -16.59 2.54
C VAL A 264 4.27 -17.44 2.53
N ARG A 265 4.29 -18.57 1.82
CA ARG A 265 5.50 -19.39 1.66
C ARG A 265 6.56 -18.64 0.86
N VAL A 266 6.18 -18.02 -0.25
CA VAL A 266 7.06 -17.15 -1.05
C VAL A 266 7.62 -16.00 -0.20
N ALA A 267 6.77 -15.34 0.58
CA ALA A 267 7.18 -14.25 1.46
C ALA A 267 8.14 -14.71 2.57
N ALA A 268 7.93 -15.90 3.15
CA ALA A 268 8.83 -16.47 4.14
C ALA A 268 10.21 -16.80 3.53
N ASP A 269 10.25 -17.33 2.30
CA ASP A 269 11.49 -17.66 1.59
C ASP A 269 12.29 -16.40 1.26
N PHE A 270 11.61 -15.35 0.81
CA PHE A 270 12.19 -14.02 0.60
C PHE A 270 12.81 -13.47 1.90
N LYS A 271 12.05 -13.48 3.00
CA LYS A 271 12.54 -13.02 4.30
C LYS A 271 13.80 -13.75 4.74
N ARG A 272 13.88 -15.07 4.55
CA ARG A 272 15.09 -15.85 4.88
C ARG A 272 16.28 -15.45 4.02
N LYS A 273 16.08 -15.22 2.72
CA LYS A 273 17.15 -14.83 1.77
C LYS A 273 17.73 -13.45 2.08
N PHE A 274 16.87 -12.51 2.48
CA PHE A 274 17.27 -11.13 2.74
C PHE A 274 17.35 -10.81 4.24
N ALA A 275 17.35 -11.81 5.13
CA ALA A 275 17.32 -11.64 6.59
C ALA A 275 18.42 -10.71 7.15
N SER A 276 19.59 -10.67 6.50
CA SER A 276 20.72 -9.79 6.88
C SER A 276 20.59 -8.34 6.39
N GLN A 277 19.64 -8.08 5.47
CA GLN A 277 19.36 -6.79 4.86
C GLN A 277 17.95 -6.28 5.24
N THR A 278 17.07 -7.16 5.69
CA THR A 278 15.78 -6.82 6.27
C THR A 278 15.96 -6.37 7.72
N VAL A 279 15.04 -5.52 8.18
CA VAL A 279 15.01 -4.82 9.47
C VAL A 279 14.93 -5.75 10.70
N GLU A 280 15.04 -7.07 10.54
CA GLU A 280 15.03 -8.01 11.68
C GLU A 280 16.21 -7.81 12.65
N ALA A 281 17.29 -7.13 12.24
CA ALA A 281 18.35 -6.69 13.16
C ALA A 281 17.93 -5.57 14.12
N ALA A 282 16.81 -4.88 13.87
CA ALA A 282 16.35 -3.75 14.68
C ALA A 282 15.03 -4.01 15.44
N GLN A 283 14.27 -5.06 15.10
CA GLN A 283 12.95 -5.31 15.71
C GLN A 283 12.59 -6.80 15.75
N ARG A 284 12.53 -7.38 16.95
CA ARG A 284 11.60 -8.47 17.31
C ARG A 284 11.10 -8.21 18.73
N PRO A 285 9.90 -8.66 19.13
CA PRO A 285 8.98 -9.57 18.43
C PRO A 285 7.57 -8.92 18.28
N ASP A 286 7.00 -8.67 17.09
CA ASP A 286 5.86 -9.45 16.55
C ASP A 286 5.17 -8.68 15.40
N GLY A 287 5.88 -8.26 14.34
CA GLY A 287 5.20 -7.48 13.29
C GLY A 287 6.07 -7.05 12.14
N GLY A 288 6.52 -8.02 11.34
CA GLY A 288 7.27 -7.74 10.12
C GLY A 288 6.44 -6.92 9.15
N MET A 289 6.80 -5.65 8.99
CA MET A 289 6.52 -4.92 7.75
C MET A 289 7.55 -5.37 6.72
N SER A 290 7.06 -5.76 5.55
CA SER A 290 7.87 -5.81 4.35
C SER A 290 8.04 -4.37 3.88
N THR A 291 9.06 -3.66 4.37
CA THR A 291 9.41 -2.33 3.87
C THR A 291 10.54 -2.44 2.89
N VAL A 292 10.31 -1.88 1.72
CA VAL A 292 11.33 -1.18 0.96
C VAL A 292 11.58 0.20 1.58
#